data_AF-A0A831U9K8-F1
#
_entry.id   AF-A0A831U9K8-F1
#
_cell.length_a   1.000
_cell.length_b   1.000
_cell.length_c   1.000
_cell.angle_alpha   90.00
_cell.angle_beta   90.00
_cell.angle_gamma   90.00
#
_symmetry.space_group_name_H-M   'P 1'
#
loop_
_entity.id
_entity.type
_entity.pdbx_description
1 polymer ?
#
loop_
_entity_poly.entity_id
_entity_poly.type
_entity_poly.pdbx_seq_one_letter_code
_entity_poly.pdbx_strand_id
1 'polypeptide(L)'
;MELPSGATWHSELFRWFCAPSSRPLPVLFDDSLALALAPYRKFRHIVYHSYGFQVDWERMVEGIDNLEEVFDKFKARLTDYFETI
;
A
#
# COMPACT_ATOMS: atom_id res chain seq x y z
N MET A 1 -20.99 -7.67 -0.80
CA MET A 1 -19.95 -6.66 -0.53
C MET A 1 -19.81 -5.85 -1.80
N GLU A 2 -20.14 -4.57 -1.76
CA GLU A 2 -19.94 -3.70 -2.93
C GLU A 2 -18.46 -3.29 -2.98
N LEU A 3 -17.86 -3.36 -4.17
CA LEU A 3 -16.47 -2.93 -4.35
C LEU A 3 -16.35 -1.42 -4.12
N PRO A 4 -15.25 -0.94 -3.52
CA PRO A 4 -15.01 0.48 -3.38
C PRO A 4 -15.01 1.15 -4.76
N SER A 5 -15.53 2.37 -4.84
CA SER A 5 -15.63 3.14 -6.08
C SER A 5 -15.30 4.62 -5.84
N GLY A 6 -15.16 5.40 -6.92
CA GLY A 6 -14.78 6.82 -6.82
C GLY A 6 -13.29 7.06 -6.58
N ALA A 7 -12.88 8.30 -6.35
CA ALA A 7 -11.46 8.69 -6.37
C ALA A 7 -10.57 7.99 -5.30
N THR A 8 -11.17 7.53 -4.20
CA THR A 8 -10.47 6.94 -3.05
C THR A 8 -10.52 5.41 -3.02
N TRP A 9 -11.10 4.76 -4.04
CA TRP A 9 -11.37 3.33 -4.04
C TRP A 9 -10.14 2.46 -3.70
N HIS A 10 -8.96 2.83 -4.21
CA HIS A 10 -7.71 2.11 -3.98
C HIS A 10 -7.31 2.08 -2.50
N SER A 11 -7.50 3.21 -1.81
CA SER A 11 -7.19 3.35 -0.39
C SER A 11 -8.19 2.59 0.47
N GLU A 12 -9.45 2.57 0.06
CA GLU A 12 -10.52 1.82 0.72
C GLU A 12 -10.30 0.30 0.58
N LEU A 13 -10.00 -0.17 -0.64
CA LEU A 13 -9.67 -1.57 -0.90
C LEU A 13 -8.45 -2.02 -0.08
N PHE A 14 -7.40 -1.20 -0.04
CA PHE A 14 -6.21 -1.51 0.76
C PHE A 14 -6.53 -1.70 2.25
N ARG A 15 -7.38 -0.82 2.81
CA ARG A 15 -7.78 -0.89 4.22
C ARG A 15 -8.51 -2.18 4.56
N TRP A 16 -9.17 -2.83 3.61
CA TRP A 16 -9.86 -4.09 3.86
C TRP A 16 -8.91 -5.23 4.25
N PHE A 17 -7.65 -5.15 3.80
CA PHE A 17 -6.60 -6.13 4.08
C PHE A 17 -5.67 -5.70 5.23
N CYS A 18 -5.95 -4.58 5.89
CA CYS A 18 -5.20 -4.09 7.04
C CYS A 18 -5.78 -4.59 8.37
N ALA A 19 -5.02 -4.50 9.45
CA ALA A 19 -5.55 -4.69 10.80
C ALA A 19 -6.33 -3.44 11.28
N PRO A 20 -7.49 -3.59 11.95
CA PRO A 20 -8.34 -4.79 11.99
C PRO A 20 -9.04 -5.03 10.63
N SER A 21 -9.17 -6.29 10.20
CA SER A 21 -9.80 -6.56 8.89
C SER A 21 -11.29 -6.27 8.87
N SER A 22 -11.76 -5.76 7.74
CA SER A 22 -13.17 -5.78 7.41
C SER A 22 -13.53 -7.18 6.92
N ARG A 23 -14.17 -7.99 7.78
CA ARG A 23 -14.61 -9.36 7.45
C ARG A 23 -15.38 -9.41 6.12
N PRO A 24 -15.25 -10.46 5.28
CA PRO A 24 -14.56 -11.74 5.48
C PRO A 24 -13.10 -11.78 4.98
N LEU A 25 -12.48 -10.63 4.70
CA LEU A 25 -11.15 -10.60 4.10
C LEU A 25 -10.03 -10.85 5.12
N PRO A 26 -8.92 -11.51 4.71
CA PRO A 26 -7.77 -11.76 5.58
C PRO A 26 -7.03 -10.47 5.90
N VAL A 27 -6.37 -10.44 7.06
CA VAL A 27 -5.35 -9.43 7.34
C VAL A 27 -4.07 -9.84 6.61
N LEU A 28 -3.75 -9.15 5.52
CA LEU A 28 -2.49 -9.35 4.78
C LEU A 28 -1.40 -8.40 5.28
N PHE A 29 -1.79 -7.19 5.68
CA PHE A 29 -0.89 -6.11 6.07
C PHE A 29 -1.15 -5.73 7.53
N ASP A 30 -0.17 -5.99 8.40
CA ASP A 30 -0.19 -5.46 9.76
C ASP A 30 0.07 -3.95 9.76
N ASP A 31 -0.02 -3.31 10.93
CA ASP A 31 0.16 -1.87 11.07
C ASP A 31 1.55 -1.41 10.57
N SER A 32 2.59 -2.22 10.81
CA SER A 32 3.96 -1.91 10.40
C SER A 32 4.09 -1.89 8.87
N LEU A 33 3.62 -2.94 8.20
CA LEU A 33 3.68 -3.04 6.74
C LEU A 33 2.72 -2.03 6.08
N ALA A 34 1.56 -1.76 6.70
CA ALA A 34 0.63 -0.76 6.19
C ALA A 34 1.19 0.67 6.24
N LEU A 35 1.93 1.00 7.30
CA LEU A 35 2.67 2.26 7.41
C LEU A 35 3.80 2.35 6.38
N ALA A 36 4.59 1.27 6.23
CA ALA A 36 5.66 1.21 5.26
C ALA A 36 5.14 1.34 3.81
N LEU A 37 3.94 0.85 3.51
CA LEU A 37 3.32 0.96 2.18
C LEU A 37 2.71 2.35 1.88
N ALA A 38 2.54 3.21 2.90
CA ALA A 38 1.84 4.48 2.73
C ALA A 38 2.55 5.49 1.79
N PRO A 39 3.88 5.68 1.84
CA PRO A 39 4.59 6.58 0.94
C PRO A 39 4.42 6.19 -0.54
N TYR A 40 4.50 4.89 -0.88
CA TYR A 40 4.36 4.41 -2.25
C TYR A 40 2.94 4.63 -2.81
N ARG A 41 1.91 4.46 -1.98
CA ARG A 41 0.52 4.75 -2.38
C ARG A 41 0.30 6.25 -2.62
N LYS A 42 0.98 7.12 -1.86
CA LYS A 42 0.95 8.58 -2.05
C LYS A 42 1.76 9.03 -3.28
N PHE A 43 2.86 8.34 -3.59
CA PHE A 43 3.67 8.62 -4.78
C PHE A 43 2.84 8.54 -6.06
N ARG A 44 1.93 7.57 -6.16
CA ARG A 44 0.95 7.51 -7.25
C ARG A 44 0.18 8.83 -7.40
N HIS A 45 -0.33 9.40 -6.32
CA HIS A 45 -1.08 10.65 -6.39
C HIS A 45 -0.21 11.82 -6.90
N ILE A 46 1.06 11.86 -6.49
CA ILE A 46 2.03 12.84 -6.99
C ILE A 46 2.21 12.66 -8.50
N VAL A 47 2.62 11.48 -8.97
CA VAL A 47 2.87 11.22 -10.39
C VAL A 47 1.66 11.50 -11.29
N TYR A 48 0.44 11.17 -10.85
CA TYR A 48 -0.77 11.36 -11.64
C TYR A 48 -1.34 12.78 -11.63
N HIS A 49 -1.14 13.56 -10.55
CA HIS A 49 -1.79 14.87 -10.39
C HIS A 49 -0.83 16.06 -10.39
N SER A 50 0.47 15.87 -10.14
CA SER A 50 1.38 16.97 -9.87
C SER A 50 2.20 17.38 -11.10
N TYR A 51 1.53 17.61 -12.24
CA TYR A 51 2.15 18.21 -13.45
C TYR A 51 2.97 19.45 -13.04
N GLY A 52 4.28 19.28 -12.84
CA GLY A 52 5.22 20.35 -12.46
C GLY A 52 5.58 20.53 -10.97
N PHE A 53 5.21 19.64 -10.04
CA PHE A 53 5.59 19.82 -8.62
C PHE A 53 7.02 19.34 -8.34
N GLN A 54 7.78 20.12 -7.57
CA GLN A 54 9.11 19.74 -7.10
C GLN A 54 8.99 18.47 -6.26
N VAL A 55 9.56 17.41 -6.82
CA VAL A 55 9.72 16.14 -6.14
C VAL A 55 10.55 16.37 -4.88
N ASP A 56 9.95 16.11 -3.71
CA ASP A 56 10.64 16.21 -2.42
C ASP A 56 11.60 15.02 -2.28
N TRP A 57 12.87 15.26 -2.64
CA TRP A 57 13.91 14.24 -2.65
C TRP A 57 14.13 13.60 -1.28
N GLU A 58 14.06 14.38 -0.19
CA GLU A 58 14.26 13.87 1.16
C GLU A 58 13.17 12.87 1.55
N ARG A 59 11.94 13.06 1.07
CA ARG A 59 10.84 12.12 1.30
C ARG A 59 10.87 10.92 0.36
N MET A 60 11.54 11.05 -0.79
CA MET A 60 11.68 9.97 -1.75
C MET A 60 12.84 9.03 -1.43
N VAL A 61 13.97 9.57 -0.98
CA VAL A 61 15.17 8.75 -0.72
C VAL A 61 14.89 7.69 0.34
N GLU A 62 14.17 8.02 1.41
CA GLU A 62 13.76 7.04 2.43
C GLU A 62 12.87 5.92 1.85
N GLY A 63 11.97 6.26 0.92
CA GLY A 63 11.16 5.27 0.22
C GLY A 63 11.95 4.44 -0.78
N ILE A 64 12.97 5.00 -1.42
CA ILE A 64 13.84 4.28 -2.36
C ILE A 64 14.74 3.31 -1.61
N ASP A 65 15.35 3.75 -0.51
CA ASP A 65 16.27 2.96 0.30
C ASP A 65 15.57 1.73 0.91
N ASN A 66 14.30 1.86 1.28
CA ASN A 66 13.50 0.78 1.85
C ASN A 66 12.65 0.02 0.82
N LEU A 67 12.76 0.33 -0.47
CA LEU A 67 11.86 -0.21 -1.51
C LEU A 67 11.94 -1.73 -1.59
N GLU A 68 13.15 -2.28 -1.66
CA GLU A 68 13.38 -3.71 -1.80
C GLU A 68 12.81 -4.47 -0.60
N GLU A 69 13.15 -4.03 0.62
CA GLU A 69 12.67 -4.65 1.85
C GLU A 69 11.13 -4.63 1.95
N VAL A 70 10.51 -3.47 1.69
CA VAL A 70 9.05 -3.34 1.78
C VAL A 70 8.36 -4.18 0.70
N PHE A 71 8.91 -4.21 -0.51
CA PHE A 71 8.34 -4.99 -1.60
C PHE A 71 8.49 -6.50 -1.36
N ASP A 72 9.61 -6.95 -0.79
CA ASP A 72 9.81 -8.34 -0.41
C ASP A 72 8.85 -8.78 0.68
N LYS A 73 8.65 -7.96 1.73
CA LYS A 73 7.62 -8.22 2.74
C LYS A 73 6.23 -8.30 2.11
N PHE A 74 5.88 -7.37 1.23
CA PHE A 74 4.61 -7.39 0.53
C PHE A 74 4.41 -8.68 -0.30
N LYS A 75 5.41 -9.07 -1.10
CA LYS A 75 5.37 -10.32 -1.87
C LYS A 75 5.21 -11.54 -0.97
N ALA A 76 6.02 -11.63 0.08
CA ALA A 76 5.96 -12.74 1.03
C ALA A 76 4.55 -12.89 1.62
N ARG A 77 3.94 -11.78 2.08
CA ARG A 77 2.57 -11.81 2.63
C ARG A 77 1.53 -12.31 1.62
N LEU A 78 1.68 -11.97 0.33
CA LEU A 78 0.79 -12.46 -0.71
C LEU A 78 1.03 -13.93 -1.01
N THR A 79 2.29 -14.34 -1.15
CA THR A 79 2.68 -15.74 -1.40
C THR A 79 2.20 -16.64 -0.28
N ASP A 80 2.47 -16.27 0.98
CA ASP A 80 2.01 -17.00 2.17
C ASP A 80 0.49 -17.21 2.13
N TYR A 81 -0.27 -16.18 1.75
CA TYR A 81 -1.73 -16.29 1.64
C TYR A 81 -2.17 -17.17 0.47
N PHE A 82 -1.54 -17.06 -0.70
CA PHE A 82 -1.87 -17.90 -1.85
C PHE A 82 -1.58 -19.38 -1.60
N GLU A 83 -0.63 -19.72 -0.72
CA GLU A 83 -0.37 -21.10 -0.31
C GLU A 83 -1.44 -21.66 0.65
N THR A 84 -2.33 -20.81 1.20
CA THR A 84 -3.40 -21.25 2.11
C THR A 84 -4.74 -21.55 1.42
N ILE A 85 -4.85 -21.32 0.11
CA ILE A 85 -6.09 -21.48 -0.66
C ILE A 85 -6.01 -22.55 -1.74
#